data_AF-A0A528IMI6-F1
#
_entry.id   AF-A0A528IMI6-F1
#
_cell.length_a   1.000
_cell.length_b   1.000
_cell.length_c   1.000
_cell.angle_alpha   90.00
_cell.angle_beta   90.00
_cell.angle_gamma   90.00
#
_symmetry.space_group_name_H-M   'P 1'
#
loop_
_entity.id
_entity.type
_entity.pdbx_description
1 polymer ?
#
loop_
_entity_poly.entity_id
_entity_poly.type
_entity_poly.pdbx_seq_one_letter_code
_entity_poly.pdbx_strand_id
1 'polypeptide(L)' 'QKKVHEVRADIGIALDGDADRVVIVDENGAIVDGDQIMALIAESWHQSGRLAGGGVVSTVMSNLGLERFLGD' A
#
# COMPACT_ATOMS: atom_id res chain seq x y z
N GLN A 1 -7.76 8.44 -10.19
CA GLN A 1 -7.31 7.91 -11.50
C GLN A 1 -7.27 8.99 -12.58
N LYS A 2 -8.39 9.40 -13.19
CA LYS A 2 -8.37 10.40 -14.31
C LYS A 2 -7.61 11.68 -13.99
N LYS A 3 -7.76 12.20 -12.77
CA LYS A 3 -7.09 13.43 -12.36
C LYS A 3 -5.57 13.33 -12.39
N VAL A 4 -5.01 12.17 -12.05
CA VAL A 4 -3.56 11.92 -12.06
C VAL A 4 -3.00 12.08 -13.47
N HIS A 5 -3.69 11.51 -14.46
CA HIS A 5 -3.36 11.69 -15.89
C HIS A 5 -3.54 13.13 -16.37
N GLU A 6 -4.65 13.78 -16.01
CA GLU A 6 -4.94 15.16 -16.43
C GLU A 6 -3.84 16.14 -16.01
N VAL A 7 -3.34 15.99 -14.78
CA VAL A 7 -2.31 16.89 -14.23
C VAL A 7 -0.89 16.35 -14.37
N ARG A 8 -0.73 15.15 -14.96
CA ARG A 8 0.55 14.42 -15.03
C ARG A 8 1.22 14.32 -13.66
N ALA A 9 0.45 13.94 -12.65
CA ALA A 9 0.97 13.75 -11.30
C ALA A 9 1.71 12.41 -11.21
N ASP A 10 2.77 12.38 -10.41
CA ASP A 10 3.52 11.15 -10.12
C ASP A 10 2.77 10.22 -9.15
N ILE A 11 1.89 10.80 -8.32
CA ILE A 11 1.09 10.05 -7.34
C ILE A 11 -0.28 10.68 -7.15
N GLY A 12 -1.30 9.84 -7.03
CA GLY A 12 -2.63 10.21 -6.56
C GLY A 12 -2.90 9.61 -5.19
N ILE A 13 -3.44 10.41 -4.27
CA ILE A 13 -3.86 9.97 -2.94
C ILE A 13 -5.37 10.21 -2.82
N ALA A 14 -6.13 9.14 -2.65
CA ALA A 14 -7.57 9.20 -2.41
C ALA A 14 -7.86 8.79 -0.98
N LEU A 15 -8.40 9.72 -0.19
CA LEU A 15 -8.86 9.49 1.19
C LEU A 15 -10.36 9.22 1.18
N ASP A 16 -10.85 8.50 2.19
CA ASP A 16 -12.28 8.44 2.47
C ASP A 16 -12.77 9.61 3.34
N GLY A 17 -14.04 9.57 3.76
CA GLY A 17 -14.72 10.73 4.33
C GLY A 17 -14.17 11.20 5.68
N ASP A 18 -13.67 10.27 6.49
CA ASP A 18 -13.02 10.50 7.78
C ASP A 18 -11.50 10.25 7.75
N ALA A 19 -10.96 9.92 6.57
CA ALA A 19 -9.54 9.74 6.30
C ALA A 19 -8.89 8.60 7.09
N ASP A 20 -9.65 7.56 7.44
CA ASP A 20 -9.11 6.32 8.01
C ASP A 20 -8.63 5.33 6.93
N ARG A 21 -9.06 5.52 5.68
CA ARG A 21 -8.61 4.75 4.51
C ARG A 21 -7.94 5.64 3.48
N VAL A 22 -6.97 5.02 2.81
CA VAL A 22 -6.28 5.60 1.67
C VAL A 22 -6.17 4.59 0.54
N VAL A 23 -6.38 5.06 -0.68
CA VAL A 23 -6.06 4.35 -1.92
C VAL A 23 -5.06 5.19 -2.69
N ILE A 24 -3.96 4.56 -3.09
CA ILE A 24 -2.92 5.21 -3.90
C ILE A 24 -3.17 4.92 -5.37
N VAL A 25 -2.84 5.88 -6.22
CA VAL A 25 -2.89 5.75 -7.67
C VAL A 25 -1.51 6.14 -8.21
N ASP A 26 -0.93 5.29 -9.06
CA ASP A 26 0.34 5.57 -9.71
C ASP A 26 0.21 6.58 -10.86
N GLU A 27 1.34 7.00 -11.44
CA GLU A 27 1.41 7.91 -12.58
C GLU A 27 0.70 7.37 -13.84
N ASN A 28 0.58 6.04 -13.94
CA ASN A 28 -0.11 5.35 -15.03
C ASN A 28 -1.63 5.24 -14.77
N GLY A 29 -2.12 5.76 -13.64
CA GLY A 29 -3.52 5.72 -13.25
C GLY A 29 -3.99 4.36 -12.71
N ALA A 30 -3.10 3.42 -12.47
CA ALA A 30 -3.40 2.14 -11.84
C ALA A 30 -3.64 2.33 -10.34
N ILE A 31 -4.55 1.54 -9.79
CA ILE A 31 -4.79 1.54 -8.34
C ILE A 31 -3.71 0.68 -7.69
N VAL A 32 -3.04 1.25 -6.69
CA VAL A 32 -2.19 0.52 -5.76
C VAL A 32 -3.04 0.17 -4.53
N ASP A 33 -3.17 -1.12 -4.26
CA ASP A 33 -4.02 -1.60 -3.18
C ASP A 33 -3.33 -1.46 -1.79
N GLY A 34 -4.12 -1.62 -0.72
CA GLY A 34 -3.62 -1.50 0.65
C GLY A 34 -2.63 -2.60 1.06
N ASP A 35 -2.76 -3.81 0.53
CA ASP A 35 -1.82 -4.91 0.78
C ASP A 35 -0.45 -4.61 0.15
N GLN A 36 -0.40 -4.04 -1.05
CA GLN A 36 0.86 -3.60 -1.67
C GLN A 36 1.55 -2.51 -0.85
N ILE A 37 0.78 -1.56 -0.33
CA ILE A 37 1.31 -0.50 0.55
C ILE A 37 1.81 -1.10 1.87
N MET A 38 1.07 -2.03 2.46
CA MET A 38 1.49 -2.73 3.69
C MET A 38 2.77 -3.52 3.47
N ALA A 39 2.90 -4.24 2.36
CA ALA A 39 4.12 -4.96 1.99
C ALA A 39 5.33 -4.02 1.90
N LEU A 40 5.19 -2.90 1.18
CA LEU A 40 6.25 -1.90 1.02
C LEU A 40 6.71 -1.32 2.37
N ILE A 41 5.77 -0.94 3.23
CA ILE A 41 6.07 -0.39 4.55
C ILE A 41 6.73 -1.44 5.44
N ALA A 42 6.20 -2.66 5.43
CA ALA A 42 6.72 -3.77 6.23
C ALA A 42 8.16 -4.10 5.84
N GLU A 43 8.47 -4.22 4.55
CA GLU A 43 9.83 -4.45 4.06
C GLU A 43 10.78 -3.32 4.48
N SER A 44 10.38 -2.05 4.23
CA SER A 44 11.19 -0.89 4.59
C SER A 44 11.46 -0.81 6.11
N TRP A 45 10.44 -1.12 6.92
CA TRP A 45 10.57 -1.12 8.37
C TRP A 45 11.37 -2.31 8.88
N HIS A 46 11.29 -3.46 8.22
CA HIS A 46 12.11 -4.63 8.53
C HIS A 46 13.59 -4.31 8.27
N GLN A 47 13.91 -3.79 7.08
CA GLN A 47 15.28 -3.41 6.69
C GLN A 47 15.87 -2.31 7.59
N SER A 48 15.05 -1.38 8.08
CA SER A 48 15.49 -0.31 9.00
C SER A 48 15.43 -0.68 10.48
N GLY A 49 15.07 -1.92 10.84
CA GLY A 49 14.96 -2.37 12.22
C GLY A 49 13.82 -1.71 13.02
N ARG A 50 12.84 -1.13 12.33
CA ARG A 50 11.68 -0.43 12.91
C ARG A 50 10.43 -1.30 13.01
N LEU A 51 10.40 -2.46 12.35
CA LEU A 51 9.26 -3.36 12.37
C LEU A 51 9.14 -4.05 13.72
N ALA A 52 8.26 -3.54 14.57
CA ALA A 52 7.98 -4.12 15.88
C ALA A 52 7.39 -5.53 15.74
N GLY A 53 7.92 -6.50 16.49
CA GLY A 53 7.42 -7.88 16.48
C GLY A 53 7.76 -8.69 15.23
N GLY A 54 8.42 -8.10 14.22
CA GLY A 54 8.91 -8.82 13.04
C GLY A 54 7.82 -9.34 12.10
N GLY A 55 6.59 -8.81 12.16
CA GLY A 55 5.48 -9.27 11.31
C GLY A 55 4.41 -8.20 11.09
N VAL A 56 3.49 -8.51 10.17
CA VAL A 56 2.34 -7.66 9.82
C VAL A 56 1.06 -8.37 10.23
N VAL A 57 0.11 -7.62 10.77
CA VAL A 57 -1.24 -8.15 11.05
C VAL A 57 -2.15 -7.74 9.90
N SER A 58 -2.70 -8.74 9.21
CA SER A 58 -3.66 -8.55 8.11
C SER A 58 -4.97 -9.28 8.42
N THR A 59 -6.00 -9.01 7.62
CA THR A 59 -7.28 -9.74 7.72
C THR A 59 -7.27 -10.95 6.78
N VAL A 60 -8.19 -11.90 6.99
CA VAL A 60 -8.38 -13.06 6.07
C VAL A 60 -8.69 -12.63 4.63
N MET A 61 -9.15 -11.38 4.43
CA MET A 61 -9.46 -10.83 3.11
C MET A 61 -8.24 -10.22 2.40
N SER A 62 -7.06 -10.18 3.04
CA SER A 62 -5.83 -9.75 2.37
C SER A 62 -5.42 -10.75 1.29
N ASN A 63 -4.74 -10.23 0.27
CA ASN A 63 -4.35 -10.99 -0.90
C ASN A 63 -3.26 -12.02 -0.57
N LEU A 64 -3.35 -13.20 -1.19
CA LEU A 64 -2.30 -14.23 -1.16
C LEU A 64 -0.92 -13.68 -1.58
N GLY A 65 -0.88 -12.64 -2.42
CA GLY A 65 0.36 -11.96 -2.79
C GLY A 65 1.10 -11.36 -1.59
N LEU A 66 0.38 -10.78 -0.62
CA LEU A 66 0.96 -10.26 0.62
C LEU A 66 1.53 -11.38 1.48
N GLU A 67 0.77 -12.47 1.64
CA GLU A 67 1.22 -13.63 2.42
C GLU A 67 2.48 -14.25 1.84
N ARG A 68 2.55 -14.42 0.52
CA ARG A 68 3.74 -14.94 -0.16
C ARG A 68 4.94 -14.01 0.00
N PHE A 69 4.74 -12.72 -0.18
CA PHE A 69 5.82 -11.74 -0.06
C PHE A 69 6.41 -11.64 1.35
N LEU A 70 5.59 -11.86 2.39
CA LEU A 70 6.04 -11.82 3.79
C LEU A 70 6.49 -13.18 4.34
N GLY A 71 6.09 -14.28 3.70
CA GLY A 71 6.37 -15.65 4.13
C GLY A 71 7.68 -16.23 3.59
N ASP A 72 8.23 -15.64 2.53
CA ASP A 72 9.58 -15.89 2.00
C ASP A 72 10.62 -14.99 2.70
#